data_AF-A0A2P4QFM8-F1
#
_entry.id   AF-A0A2P4QFM8-F1
#
_cell.length_a   1.000
_cell.length_b   1.000
_cell.length_c   1.000
_cell.angle_alpha   90.00
_cell.angle_beta   90.00
_cell.angle_gamma   90.00
#
_symmetry.space_group_name_H-M   'P 1'
#
loop_
_entity.id
_entity.type
_entity.pdbx_description
1 polymer ?
#
loop_
_entity_poly.entity_id
_entity_poly.type
_entity_poly.pdbx_seq_one_letter_code
_entity_poly.pdbx_strand_id
1 'polypeptide(L)' 'MQTGPLKRPNANELFTLIDDLWDPIYWNKVDSVIYRQLEETDDITVYISKLLDFKDLLESKNADNDDLECSEFLLTN' A
#
# COMPACT_ATOMS: atom_id res chain seq x y z
N MET A 1 38.11 -7.00 8.63
CA MET A 1 36.83 -6.27 8.76
C MET A 1 36.02 -6.99 9.82
N GLN A 2 35.71 -6.33 10.94
CA GLN A 2 35.06 -6.97 12.09
C GLN A 2 33.55 -6.69 12.06
N THR A 3 32.75 -7.72 11.78
CA THR A 3 31.29 -7.70 11.89
C THR A 3 30.90 -7.87 13.35
N GLY A 4 30.89 -6.77 14.12
CA GLY A 4 30.31 -6.76 15.45
C GLY A 4 28.78 -6.71 15.39
N PRO A 5 28.05 -7.24 16.39
CA PRO A 5 26.60 -7.11 16.45
C PRO A 5 26.21 -5.63 16.35
N LEU A 6 25.17 -5.31 15.58
CA LEU A 6 24.62 -3.96 15.41
C LEU A 6 24.62 -3.22 16.75
N LYS A 7 25.17 -2.00 16.80
CA LYS A 7 25.04 -1.11 17.95
C LYS A 7 23.54 -0.84 18.13
N ARG A 8 22.90 -1.56 19.06
CA ARG A 8 21.52 -1.28 19.45
C ARG A 8 21.52 0.05 20.21
N PRO A 9 20.58 0.96 19.91
CA PRO A 9 20.44 2.18 20.69
C PRO A 9 20.12 1.82 22.15
N ASN A 10 20.65 2.62 23.07
CA ASN A 10 20.24 2.53 24.47
C ASN A 10 18.85 3.16 24.67
N ALA A 11 18.28 3.04 25.88
CA ALA A 11 16.91 3.49 26.15
C ALA A 11 16.69 5.00 25.89
N ASN A 12 17.70 5.84 26.18
CA ASN A 12 17.59 7.29 25.97
C ASN A 12 17.65 7.63 24.48
N GLU A 13 18.56 7.00 23.74
CA GLU A 13 18.64 7.14 22.28
C GLU A 13 17.36 6.67 21.60
N LEU A 14 16.80 5.54 22.05
CA LEU A 14 15.53 5.04 21.55
C LEU A 14 14.38 6.01 21.83
N PHE A 15 14.33 6.57 23.05
CA PHE A 15 13.32 7.56 23.41
C PHE A 15 13.40 8.79 22.49
N THR A 16 14.59 9.36 22.29
CA THR A 16 14.79 10.50 21.39
C THR A 16 14.36 10.17 19.97
N LEU A 17 14.75 9.01 19.44
CA LEU A 17 14.36 8.60 18.07
C LEU A 17 12.85 8.45 17.90
N ILE A 18 12.14 7.95 18.91
CA ILE A 18 10.67 7.83 18.86
C ILE A 18 10.02 9.21 19.00
N ASP A 19 10.55 10.08 19.85
CA ASP A 19 10.05 11.44 20.03
C ASP A 19 10.20 12.25 18.74
N ASP A 20 11.39 12.24 18.13
CA ASP A 20 11.68 12.88 16.83
C ASP A 20 10.80 12.33 15.69
N LEU A 21 10.39 11.06 15.78
CA LEU A 21 9.49 10.43 14.81
C LEU A 21 8.03 10.89 14.99
N TRP A 22 7.61 11.07 16.24
CA TRP A 22 6.24 11.42 16.59
C TRP A 22 5.95 12.91 16.46
N ASP A 23 6.94 13.76 16.75
CA ASP A 23 6.81 15.22 16.77
C ASP A 23 6.22 15.79 15.45
N PRO A 24 6.66 15.34 14.26
CA PRO A 24 6.08 15.81 13.00
C PRO A 24 4.63 15.35 12.77
N ILE A 25 4.24 14.19 13.31
CA ILE A 25 2.85 13.70 13.25
C ILE A 25 1.97 14.58 14.14
N TYR A 26 2.40 14.82 15.38
CA TYR A 26 1.64 15.62 16.34
C TYR A 26 1.36 17.04 15.83
N TRP A 27 2.35 17.65 15.18
CA TRP A 27 2.24 19.00 14.63
C TRP A 27 1.69 19.05 13.19
N ASN A 28 1.31 17.91 12.60
CA ASN A 28 0.88 17.80 11.19
C ASN A 28 1.86 18.48 10.22
N LYS A 29 3.16 18.25 10.41
CA LYS A 29 4.22 18.82 9.58
C LYS A 29 4.29 18.10 8.24
N VAL A 30 3.70 18.73 7.22
CA VAL A 30 3.58 18.21 5.84
C VAL A 30 4.93 18.00 5.16
N ASP A 31 5.98 18.71 5.58
CA ASP A 31 7.34 18.57 5.06
C ASP A 31 8.11 17.37 5.62
N SER A 32 7.58 16.70 6.65
CA SER A 32 8.21 15.53 7.24
C SER A 32 8.07 14.29 6.35
N VAL A 33 9.10 13.43 6.38
CA VAL A 33 9.12 12.18 5.61
C VAL A 33 7.96 11.27 6.01
N ILE A 34 7.66 11.18 7.31
CA ILE A 34 6.59 10.33 7.84
C ILE A 34 5.21 10.79 7.38
N TYR A 35 4.96 12.11 7.34
CA TYR A 35 3.67 12.64 6.90
C TYR A 35 3.41 12.27 5.43
N ARG A 36 4.40 12.45 4.57
CA ARG A 36 4.29 12.04 3.16
C ARG A 36 4.05 10.55 3.00
N GLN A 37 4.76 9.71 3.78
CA GLN A 37 4.56 8.26 3.73
C GLN A 37 3.17 7.83 4.23
N LEU A 38 2.63 8.52 5.24
CA LEU A 38 1.27 8.30 5.73
C LEU A 38 0.25 8.64 4.65
N GLU A 39 0.38 9.79 3.99
CA GLU A 39 -0.47 10.23 2.89
C GLU A 39 -0.39 9.29 1.69
N GLU A 40 0.82 8.91 1.25
CA GLU A 40 1.03 7.95 0.16
C GLU A 40 0.40 6.59 0.45
N THR A 41 0.45 6.13 1.70
CA THR A 41 -0.17 4.85 2.11
C THR A 41 -1.70 4.93 2.14
N ASP A 42 -2.26 6.08 2.52
CA ASP A 42 -3.70 6.31 2.49
C ASP A 42 -4.23 6.31 1.05
N ASP A 43 -3.52 6.97 0.12
CA ASP A 43 -3.83 6.96 -1.31
C ASP A 43 -3.79 5.54 -1.90
N ILE A 44 -2.79 4.74 -1.54
CA ILE A 44 -2.70 3.33 -1.95
C ILE A 44 -3.89 2.54 -1.42
N THR A 45 -4.32 2.78 -0.18
CA THR A 45 -5.46 2.09 0.44
C THR A 45 -6.76 2.41 -0.31
N VAL A 46 -6.98 3.68 -0.63
CA VAL A 46 -8.14 4.12 -1.42
C VAL A 46 -8.11 3.52 -2.83
N TYR A 47 -6.94 3.48 -3.47
CA TYR A 47 -6.78 2.89 -4.81
C TYR A 47 -7.06 1.38 -4.81
N ILE A 48 -6.52 0.64 -3.83
CA ILE A 48 -6.76 -0.80 -3.68
C ILE A 48 -8.24 -1.08 -3.42
N SER A 49 -8.90 -0.29 -2.56
CA SER A 49 -10.34 -0.44 -2.30
C SER A 49 -11.16 -0.26 -3.58
N LYS A 50 -10.87 0.80 -4.35
CA LYS A 50 -11.53 1.04 -5.65
C LYS A 50 -11.31 -0.13 -6.61
N LEU A 51 -10.09 -0.65 -6.70
CA LEU A 51 -9.79 -1.81 -7.56
C LEU A 51 -10.55 -3.06 -7.13
N LEU A 52 -10.72 -3.29 -5.83
CA LEU A 52 -11.49 -4.40 -5.31
C LEU A 52 -12.97 -4.25 -5.66
N ASP A 53 -13.54 -3.04 -5.46
CA ASP A 53 -14.90 -2.72 -5.88
C ASP A 53 -15.09 -2.96 -7.39
N PHE A 54 -14.12 -2.54 -8.21
CA PHE A 54 -14.16 -2.80 -9.66
C PHE A 54 -14.08 -4.29 -10.00
N LYS A 55 -13.30 -5.08 -9.26
CA LYS A 55 -13.19 -6.53 -9.46
C LYS A 55 -14.51 -7.22 -9.15
N ASP A 56 -15.14 -6.89 -8.04
CA ASP A 56 -16.44 -7.44 -7.64
C ASP A 56 -17.55 -7.07 -8.66
N LEU A 57 -17.47 -5.86 -9.22
CA LEU A 57 -18.35 -5.40 -10.31
C LEU A 57 -18.09 -6.12 -11.65
N LEU A 58 -16.85 -6.51 -11.94
CA LEU A 58 -16.52 -7.29 -13.14
C LEU A 58 -16.91 -8.76 -12.98
N GLU A 59 -16.77 -9.33 -11.79
CA GLU A 59 -17.18 -10.71 -11.50
C GLU A 59 -18.70 -10.87 -11.56
N SER A 60 -19.48 -9.91 -11.06
CA SER A 60 -20.95 -9.94 -11.15
C SER A 60 -21.50 -9.78 -12.59
N LYS A 61 -20.78 -9.08 -13.48
CA LYS A 61 -21.17 -8.94 -14.91
C LYS A 61 -20.88 -10.17 -15.76
N ASN A 62 -19.99 -11.06 -15.31
CA ASN A 62 -19.67 -12.30 -16.01
C ASN A 62 -20.63 -13.45 -15.64
N ALA A 63 -21.60 -13.22 -14.74
CA ALA A 63 -22.56 -14.24 -14.30
C ALA A 63 -23.74 -14.48 -15.26
N ASP A 64 -23.93 -13.62 -16.27
CA ASP A 64 -25.07 -13.67 -17.21
C ASP A 64 -24.68 -13.85 -18.69
N ASN A 65 -23.44 -14.29 -19.01
CA ASN A 65 -23.07 -14.66 -20.40
C ASN A 65 -22.97 -16.18 -20.60
N ASP A 66 -23.97 -16.92 -20.12
CA ASP A 66 -24.17 -18.33 -20.51
C ASP A 66 -24.97 -18.46 -21.83
N ASP A 67 -25.26 -17.35 -22.53
CA ASP A 67 -25.89 -17.37 -23.85
C ASP A 67 -25.20 -16.40 -24.81
N LEU A 68 -24.07 -16.85 -25.39
CA LEU A 68 -23.76 -16.68 -26.81
C LEU A 68 -22.48 -17.44 -27.14
N GLU A 69 -22.64 -18.42 -28.03
CA GLU A 69 -21.55 -19.02 -28.80
C GLU A 69 -20.57 -17.94 -29.29
N CYS A 70 -19.36 -17.93 -28.75
CA CYS A 70 -18.20 -17.29 -29.37
C CYS A 70 -17.03 -18.27 -29.35
N SER A 71 -17.31 -19.46 -29.87
CA SER A 71 -16.38 -20.59 -29.94
C SER A 71 -15.41 -20.55 -31.12
N GLU A 72 -15.34 -19.52 -31.96
CA GLU A 72 -14.66 -19.68 -33.26
C GLU A 72 -13.99 -18.41 -33.81
N PHE A 73 -12.88 -17.95 -33.22
CA PHE A 73 -11.96 -17.07 -33.96
C PHE A 73 -10.46 -17.14 -33.66
N LEU A 74 -9.97 -17.84 -32.62
CA LEU A 74 -8.53 -17.76 -32.26
C LEU A 74 -7.70 -19.05 -32.44
N LEU A 75 -8.13 -20.00 -33.28
CA LEU A 75 -7.30 -21.18 -33.64
C LEU A 75 -7.12 -21.34 -35.16
N THR A 76 -6.85 -20.24 -35.86
CA THR A 76 -6.27 -20.33 -37.22
C THR A 76 -5.05 -19.43 -37.32
N ASN A 77 -3.90 -19.99 -36.93
CA ASN A 77 -2.56 -19.60 -37.38
C ASN A 77 -1.70 -20.87 -37.44
#